data_AF-A0A3A8KYG5-F1
#
_entry.id   AF-A0A3A8KYG5-F1
#
_cell.length_a   1.000
_cell.length_b   1.000
_cell.length_c   1.000
_cell.angle_alpha   90.00
_cell.angle_beta   90.00
_cell.angle_gamma   90.00
#
_symmetry.space_group_name_H-M   'P 1'
#
loop_
_entity.id
_entity.type
_entity.pdbx_description
1 polymer ?
#
loop_
_entity_poly.entity_id
_entity_poly.type
_entity_poly.pdbx_seq_one_letter_code
_entity_poly.pdbx_strand_id
1 'polypeptide(L)'
;MFALAGCQHDVAPSESGAARIVISGPRVAPVAPEVAPRITSAFQTARTIGPGHSARVNVRAMDPEDTTLRYVWEATVGTLGKPRALSDGSEALWTAPACVAAQQTPVVHVRVTNAAGLETRQTFTLSWTGPTCPLGKERRSRVPNASVQLALGSNPGGTARVGSERPLPEDVP
;
A
#
# COMPACT_ATOMS: atom_id res chain seq x y z
N MET A 1 97.20 25.05 2.51
CA MET A 1 95.99 25.67 3.10
C MET A 1 94.81 24.86 2.56
N PHE A 2 94.19 24.07 3.45
CA PHE A 2 92.79 23.57 3.50
C PHE A 2 92.02 23.36 2.17
N ALA A 3 91.22 22.31 1.92
CA ALA A 3 90.72 21.18 2.71
C ALA A 3 89.84 20.30 1.75
N LEU A 4 89.79 18.98 2.01
CA LEU A 4 88.60 18.09 2.16
C LEU A 4 87.49 18.14 1.08
N ALA A 5 86.78 17.08 0.70
CA ALA A 5 86.61 15.72 1.18
C ALA A 5 85.94 14.91 0.05
N GLY A 6 86.15 13.60 0.04
CA GLY A 6 85.35 12.68 -0.75
C GLY A 6 83.93 12.55 -0.18
N CYS A 7 82.95 12.39 -1.05
CA CYS A 7 81.61 11.94 -0.68
C CYS A 7 81.37 10.56 -1.31
N GLN A 8 81.57 9.56 -0.46
CA GLN A 8 80.92 8.25 -0.40
C GLN A 8 79.55 8.15 -1.10
N HIS A 9 79.38 7.09 -1.90
CA HIS A 9 78.08 6.62 -2.39
C HIS A 9 77.42 5.78 -1.30
N ASP A 10 76.47 6.36 -0.57
CA ASP A 10 75.59 5.61 0.32
C ASP A 10 74.45 4.99 -0.50
N VAL A 11 74.53 3.68 -0.76
CA VAL A 11 73.37 2.90 -1.21
C VAL A 11 72.52 2.61 0.03
N ALA A 12 71.50 3.43 0.25
CA ALA A 12 70.48 3.14 1.24
C ALA A 12 69.64 1.92 0.78
N PRO A 13 69.28 0.98 1.68
CA PRO A 13 68.37 -0.10 1.35
C PRO A 13 67.01 0.48 0.94
N SER A 14 66.48 0.01 -0.18
CA SER A 14 65.11 0.28 -0.62
C SER A 14 64.17 -0.24 0.46
N GLU A 15 63.68 0.66 1.32
CA GLU A 15 62.50 0.38 2.12
C GLU A 15 61.34 0.24 1.14
N SER A 16 61.07 -1.01 0.76
CA SER A 16 59.84 -1.42 0.09
C SER A 16 58.70 -1.17 1.06
N GLY A 17 58.28 0.10 1.16
CA GLY A 17 57.04 0.50 1.79
C GLY A 17 55.94 -0.25 1.07
N ALA A 18 55.42 -1.30 1.71
CA ALA A 18 54.29 -2.06 1.20
C ALA A 18 53.13 -1.08 1.04
N ALA A 19 52.84 -0.70 -0.22
CA ALA A 19 51.67 0.09 -0.55
C ALA A 19 50.45 -0.69 -0.05
N ARG A 20 49.82 -0.21 1.02
CA ARG A 20 48.51 -0.71 1.43
C ARG A 20 47.51 -0.27 0.38
N ILE A 21 47.25 -1.14 -0.59
CA ILE A 21 46.11 -1.01 -1.48
C ILE A 21 44.86 -1.15 -0.60
N VAL A 22 44.27 -0.02 -0.23
CA VAL A 22 42.93 -0.02 0.34
C VAL A 22 41.98 -0.20 -0.83
N ILE A 23 41.65 -1.45 -1.15
CA ILE A 23 40.56 -1.75 -2.08
C ILE A 23 39.29 -1.24 -1.41
N SER A 24 38.91 -0.01 -1.74
CA SER A 24 37.60 0.52 -1.42
C SER A 24 36.61 -0.31 -2.26
N GLY A 25 36.17 -1.44 -1.72
CA GLY A 25 35.09 -2.22 -2.33
C GLY A 25 33.88 -1.31 -2.55
N PRO A 26 33.00 -1.61 -3.52
CA PRO A 26 31.82 -0.82 -3.75
C PRO A 26 31.05 -0.71 -2.42
N ARG A 27 30.86 0.53 -1.93
CA ARG A 27 29.96 0.78 -0.81
C ARG A 27 28.55 0.43 -1.29
N VAL A 28 28.11 -0.77 -0.97
CA VAL A 28 26.69 -1.10 -1.02
C VAL A 28 26.05 -0.28 0.07
N ALA A 29 25.35 0.79 -0.30
CA ALA A 29 24.51 1.51 0.66
C ALA A 29 23.51 0.51 1.25
N PRO A 30 23.29 0.52 2.58
CA PRO A 30 22.28 -0.36 3.15
C PRO A 30 20.93 -0.04 2.50
N VAL A 31 20.31 -1.07 1.91
CA VAL A 31 18.94 -0.98 1.39
C VAL A 31 18.04 -0.72 2.60
N ALA A 32 17.25 0.36 2.54
CA ALA A 32 16.27 0.64 3.58
C ALA A 32 15.26 -0.50 3.66
N PRO A 33 14.81 -0.92 4.86
CA PRO A 33 13.78 -1.95 4.97
C PRO A 33 12.47 -1.44 4.37
N GLU A 34 11.75 -2.29 3.64
CA GLU A 34 10.44 -1.95 3.09
C GLU A 34 9.41 -1.78 4.22
N VAL A 35 8.52 -0.79 4.07
CA VAL A 35 7.53 -0.41 5.06
C VAL A 35 6.12 -0.72 4.56
N ALA A 36 5.20 -1.04 5.48
CA ALA A 36 3.80 -1.28 5.12
C ALA A 36 3.13 0.00 4.56
N PRO A 37 2.10 -0.15 3.70
CA PRO A 37 1.28 0.96 3.22
C PRO A 37 0.68 1.77 4.36
N ARG A 38 0.40 3.05 4.11
CA ARG A 38 -0.27 3.95 5.06
C ARG A 38 -1.63 4.36 4.52
N ILE A 39 -2.68 4.20 5.31
CA ILE A 39 -4.00 4.78 5.02
C ILE A 39 -3.91 6.28 5.29
N THR A 40 -4.18 7.08 4.25
CA THR A 40 -4.16 8.55 4.33
C THR A 40 -5.56 9.13 4.50
N SER A 41 -6.59 8.44 4.01
CA SER A 41 -7.98 8.77 4.33
C SER A 41 -8.91 7.56 4.20
N ALA A 42 -10.04 7.64 4.90
CA ALA A 42 -11.12 6.66 4.81
C ALA A 42 -12.46 7.39 4.88
N PHE A 43 -13.39 7.02 4.00
CA PHE A 43 -14.70 7.65 3.93
C PHE A 43 -15.81 6.62 3.71
N GLN A 44 -16.98 6.89 4.29
CA GLN A 44 -18.21 6.17 4.02
C GLN A 44 -19.38 7.14 3.91
N THR A 45 -20.25 6.94 2.92
CA THR A 45 -21.40 7.85 2.69
C THR A 45 -22.47 7.76 3.77
N ALA A 46 -22.53 6.65 4.51
CA ALA A 46 -23.46 6.45 5.60
C ALA A 46 -22.79 5.66 6.73
N ARG A 47 -23.17 5.97 7.98
CA ARG A 47 -22.79 5.19 9.17
C ARG A 47 -23.96 4.40 9.76
N THR A 48 -25.17 4.73 9.35
CA THR A 48 -26.42 4.09 9.78
C THR A 48 -27.18 3.70 8.52
N ILE A 49 -27.66 2.46 8.45
CA ILE A 49 -28.24 1.92 7.22
C ILE A 49 -29.44 1.01 7.49
N GLY A 50 -30.47 1.19 6.66
CA GLY A 50 -31.66 0.37 6.65
C GLY A 50 -31.60 -0.75 5.59
N PRO A 51 -32.65 -1.58 5.52
CA PRO A 51 -32.69 -2.72 4.61
C PRO A 51 -32.64 -2.29 3.15
N GLY A 52 -31.86 -3.02 2.33
CA GLY A 52 -31.71 -2.80 0.89
C GLY A 52 -31.00 -1.51 0.47
N HIS A 53 -30.63 -0.63 1.42
CA HIS A 53 -29.91 0.59 1.12
C HIS A 53 -28.42 0.31 0.88
N SER A 54 -27.74 1.23 0.20
CA SER A 54 -26.31 1.11 -0.11
C SER A 54 -25.49 2.22 0.52
N ALA A 55 -24.23 1.91 0.86
CA ALA A 55 -23.21 2.85 1.27
C ALA A 55 -21.97 2.68 0.40
N ARG A 56 -21.40 3.78 -0.08
CA ARG A 56 -20.09 3.78 -0.72
C ARG A 56 -19.04 3.91 0.36
N VAL A 57 -18.05 3.01 0.33
CA VAL A 57 -16.85 3.04 1.17
C VAL A 57 -15.65 3.28 0.28
N ASN A 58 -14.70 4.10 0.73
CA ASN A 58 -13.45 4.31 0.02
C ASN A 58 -12.30 4.52 1.00
N VAL A 59 -11.11 4.19 0.53
CA VAL A 59 -9.84 4.47 1.21
C VAL A 59 -8.86 5.08 0.23
N ARG A 60 -8.07 6.01 0.75
CA ARG A 60 -6.82 6.45 0.11
C ARG A 60 -5.65 5.89 0.89
N ALA A 61 -4.62 5.49 0.16
CA ALA A 61 -3.42 4.93 0.76
C ALA A 61 -2.20 5.31 -0.08
N MET A 62 -1.05 5.34 0.58
CA MET A 62 0.25 5.52 -0.07
C MET A 62 1.23 4.46 0.43
N ASP A 63 2.14 4.07 -0.43
CA ASP A 63 3.31 3.27 -0.09
C ASP A 63 4.51 4.23 0.04
N PRO A 64 5.28 4.22 1.14
CA PRO A 64 6.46 5.09 1.27
C PRO A 64 7.50 4.88 0.15
N GLU A 65 7.56 3.68 -0.39
CA GLU A 65 8.43 3.24 -1.49
C GLU A 65 7.78 3.45 -2.87
N ASP A 66 6.58 4.05 -2.92
CA ASP A 66 5.79 4.34 -4.13
C ASP A 66 5.52 3.11 -5.00
N THR A 67 5.40 1.92 -4.38
CA THR A 67 5.07 0.69 -5.09
C THR A 67 3.57 0.55 -5.36
N THR A 68 3.22 -0.39 -6.24
CA THR A 68 1.82 -0.68 -6.57
C THR A 68 1.07 -1.22 -5.36
N LEU A 69 -0.12 -0.68 -5.12
CA LEU A 69 -0.99 -1.11 -4.04
C LEU A 69 -2.12 -2.01 -4.54
N ARG A 70 -2.37 -3.09 -3.80
CA ARG A 70 -3.49 -4.00 -4.00
C ARG A 70 -4.50 -3.86 -2.86
N TYR A 71 -5.78 -3.87 -3.21
CA TYR A 71 -6.91 -3.68 -2.29
C TYR A 71 -7.78 -4.93 -2.30
N VAL A 72 -8.02 -5.49 -1.11
CA VAL A 72 -8.98 -6.58 -0.89
C VAL A 72 -10.08 -6.06 0.02
N TRP A 73 -11.29 -6.00 -0.52
CA TRP A 73 -12.50 -5.63 0.21
C TRP A 73 -13.21 -6.87 0.71
N GLU A 74 -13.64 -6.83 1.97
CA GLU A 74 -14.37 -7.91 2.63
C GLU A 74 -15.59 -7.36 3.37
N ALA A 75 -16.74 -8.03 3.29
CA ALA A 75 -17.91 -7.69 4.08
C ALA A 75 -18.38 -8.88 4.90
N THR A 76 -18.62 -8.67 6.20
CA THR A 76 -19.16 -9.71 7.10
C THR A 76 -20.64 -9.93 6.87
N VAL A 77 -21.37 -8.87 6.50
CA VAL A 77 -22.81 -8.87 6.24
C VAL A 77 -23.08 -7.97 5.04
N GLY A 78 -24.09 -8.30 4.23
CA GLY A 78 -24.41 -7.57 3.01
C GLY A 78 -23.53 -7.99 1.83
N THR A 79 -23.59 -7.19 0.77
CA THR A 79 -22.91 -7.53 -0.49
C THR A 79 -22.02 -6.42 -0.99
N LEU A 80 -20.85 -6.79 -1.54
CA LEU A 80 -19.92 -5.86 -2.16
C LEU A 80 -20.07 -5.89 -3.68
N GLY A 81 -20.23 -4.72 -4.27
CA GLY A 81 -20.06 -4.52 -5.70
C GLY A 81 -18.59 -4.63 -6.12
N LYS A 82 -18.35 -4.66 -7.44
CA LYS A 82 -16.99 -4.63 -7.99
C LYS A 82 -16.28 -3.34 -7.55
N PRO A 83 -15.10 -3.43 -6.91
CA PRO A 83 -14.34 -2.25 -6.54
C PRO A 83 -13.92 -1.45 -7.76
N ARG A 84 -13.82 -0.13 -7.58
CA ARG A 84 -13.24 0.78 -8.56
C ARG A 84 -11.92 1.30 -8.01
N ALA A 85 -10.94 1.44 -8.91
CA ALA A 85 -9.70 2.12 -8.60
C ALA A 85 -9.94 3.65 -8.57
N LEU A 86 -9.25 4.32 -7.65
CA LEU A 86 -9.09 5.76 -7.60
C LEU A 86 -7.61 6.08 -7.88
N SER A 87 -7.26 7.35 -8.09
CA SER A 87 -5.88 7.78 -8.35
C SER A 87 -4.90 7.41 -7.22
N ASP A 88 -5.35 7.39 -5.98
CA ASP A 88 -4.57 7.15 -4.77
C ASP A 88 -5.29 6.18 -3.82
N GLY A 89 -6.15 5.30 -4.36
CA GLY A 89 -7.04 4.52 -3.51
C GLY A 89 -7.94 3.54 -4.24
N SER A 90 -8.92 3.05 -3.50
CA SER A 90 -9.98 2.20 -4.03
C SER A 90 -11.30 2.52 -3.34
N GLU A 91 -12.39 2.27 -4.04
CA GLU A 91 -13.73 2.35 -3.50
C GLU A 91 -14.55 1.10 -3.82
N ALA A 92 -15.52 0.80 -2.97
CA ALA A 92 -16.51 -0.25 -3.20
C ALA A 92 -17.91 0.26 -2.82
N LEU A 93 -18.92 -0.20 -3.55
CA LEU A 93 -20.31 -0.04 -3.15
C LEU A 93 -20.70 -1.24 -2.29
N TRP A 94 -21.17 -0.99 -1.08
CA TRP A 94 -21.72 -2.01 -0.19
C TRP A 94 -23.24 -1.88 -0.13
N THR A 95 -23.96 -2.99 -0.24
CA THR A 95 -25.42 -3.05 -0.18
C THR A 95 -25.89 -3.87 1.02
N ALA A 96 -26.75 -3.28 1.84
CA ALA A 96 -27.32 -3.92 3.01
C ALA A 96 -28.30 -5.04 2.61
N PRO A 97 -28.32 -6.17 3.35
CA PRO A 97 -29.32 -7.20 3.14
C PRO A 97 -30.71 -6.74 3.59
N ALA A 98 -31.74 -7.56 3.35
CA ALA A 98 -33.10 -7.27 3.82
C ALA A 98 -33.27 -7.41 5.34
N CYS A 99 -32.43 -8.24 5.97
CA CYS A 99 -32.41 -8.46 7.42
C CYS A 99 -30.97 -8.77 7.87
N VAL A 100 -30.68 -8.55 9.15
CA VAL A 100 -29.40 -8.92 9.77
C VAL A 100 -29.67 -9.88 10.92
N ALA A 101 -28.82 -10.88 11.14
CA ALA A 101 -28.99 -11.79 12.27
C ALA A 101 -28.88 -11.06 13.62
N ALA A 102 -29.49 -11.62 14.67
CA ALA A 102 -29.46 -11.03 16.00
C ALA A 102 -28.02 -10.80 16.47
N GLN A 103 -27.78 -9.66 17.15
CA GLN A 103 -26.46 -9.24 17.64
C GLN A 103 -25.34 -9.16 16.59
N GLN A 104 -25.65 -9.12 15.29
CA GLN A 104 -24.67 -8.88 14.24
C GLN A 104 -24.68 -7.41 13.83
N THR A 105 -23.50 -6.83 13.66
CA THR A 105 -23.32 -5.50 13.09
C THR A 105 -22.63 -5.64 11.75
N PRO A 106 -23.17 -5.03 10.67
CA PRO A 106 -22.46 -5.03 9.39
C PRO A 106 -21.11 -4.33 9.47
N VAL A 107 -20.08 -5.02 8.98
CA VAL A 107 -18.72 -4.52 8.92
C VAL A 107 -18.16 -4.75 7.51
N VAL A 108 -17.48 -3.73 6.98
CA VAL A 108 -16.68 -3.83 5.76
C VAL A 108 -15.22 -3.56 6.10
N HIS A 109 -14.32 -4.42 5.64
CA HIS A 109 -12.88 -4.25 5.77
C HIS A 109 -12.25 -4.02 4.40
N VAL A 110 -11.14 -3.29 4.39
CA VAL A 110 -10.21 -3.29 3.26
C VAL A 110 -8.80 -3.55 3.75
N ARG A 111 -8.11 -4.48 3.09
CA ARG A 111 -6.69 -4.73 3.26
C ARG A 111 -5.96 -4.11 2.08
N VAL A 112 -4.94 -3.33 2.38
CA VAL A 112 -4.06 -2.67 1.40
C VAL A 112 -2.70 -3.32 1.51
N THR A 113 -2.20 -3.90 0.41
CA THR A 113 -0.96 -4.66 0.34
C THR A 113 -0.02 -4.01 -0.68
N ASN A 114 1.26 -3.84 -0.33
CA ASN A 114 2.29 -3.38 -1.28
C ASN A 114 2.98 -4.54 -2.02
N ALA A 115 3.97 -4.22 -2.87
CA ALA A 115 4.69 -5.21 -3.67
C ALA A 115 5.51 -6.21 -2.82
N ALA A 116 6.02 -5.79 -1.66
CA ALA A 116 6.67 -6.68 -0.70
C ALA A 116 5.70 -7.56 0.12
N GLY A 117 4.39 -7.41 -0.06
CA GLY A 117 3.38 -8.18 0.68
C GLY A 117 3.10 -7.66 2.09
N LEU A 118 3.61 -6.47 2.45
CA LEU A 118 3.29 -5.79 3.70
C LEU A 118 1.91 -5.14 3.61
N GLU A 119 1.21 -5.03 4.75
CA GLU A 119 -0.20 -4.69 4.73
C GLU A 119 -0.64 -3.74 5.83
N THR A 120 -1.68 -2.97 5.51
CA THR A 120 -2.47 -2.18 6.46
C THR A 120 -3.96 -2.43 6.23
N ARG A 121 -4.77 -2.36 7.29
CA ARG A 121 -6.22 -2.63 7.25
C ARG A 121 -7.03 -1.42 7.70
N GLN A 122 -8.13 -1.15 7.01
CA GLN A 122 -9.17 -0.20 7.44
C GLN A 122 -10.50 -0.92 7.66
N THR A 123 -11.25 -0.47 8.66
CA THR A 123 -12.57 -1.03 9.03
C THR A 123 -13.65 0.05 8.96
N PHE A 124 -14.80 -0.32 8.40
CA PHE A 124 -16.01 0.47 8.29
C PHE A 124 -17.15 -0.26 9.00
N THR A 125 -17.69 0.35 10.05
CA THR A 125 -18.83 -0.20 10.81
C THR A 125 -20.10 0.56 10.44
N LEU A 126 -21.18 -0.17 10.20
CA LEU A 126 -22.50 0.37 9.86
C LEU A 126 -23.52 -0.03 10.92
N SER A 127 -24.11 0.96 11.58
CA SER A 127 -25.23 0.75 12.50
C SER A 127 -26.47 0.31 11.71
N TRP A 128 -27.03 -0.83 12.08
CA TRP A 128 -28.20 -1.41 11.41
C TRP A 128 -29.51 -0.93 12.05
N THR A 129 -30.47 -0.52 11.22
CA THR A 129 -31.79 -0.05 11.68
C THR A 129 -32.97 -0.89 11.17
N GLY A 130 -32.69 -1.94 10.40
CA GLY A 130 -33.73 -2.81 9.85
C GLY A 130 -34.09 -4.00 10.74
N PRO A 131 -34.89 -4.94 10.20
CA PRO A 131 -35.36 -6.08 10.98
C PRO A 131 -34.25 -7.11 11.25
N THR A 132 -34.44 -7.86 12.33
CA THR A 132 -33.66 -9.07 12.60
C THR A 132 -34.15 -10.20 11.70
N CYS A 133 -33.24 -11.00 11.12
CA CYS A 133 -33.66 -12.15 10.34
C CYS A 133 -34.47 -13.14 11.21
N PRO A 134 -35.57 -13.72 10.71
CA PRO A 134 -36.25 -14.78 11.41
C PRO A 134 -35.27 -15.91 11.68
N LEU A 135 -35.19 -16.37 12.93
CA LEU A 135 -34.52 -17.62 13.25
C LEU A 135 -35.30 -18.71 12.50
N GLY A 136 -34.69 -19.29 11.47
CA GLY A 136 -35.32 -20.36 10.72
C GLY A 136 -35.70 -21.46 11.71
N LYS A 137 -36.93 -22.00 11.66
CA LYS A 137 -37.21 -23.27 12.31
C LYS A 137 -36.24 -24.27 11.71
N GLU A 138 -35.32 -24.78 12.52
CA GLU A 138 -34.31 -25.77 12.15
C GLU A 138 -34.92 -26.92 11.33
N ARG A 139 -34.93 -26.81 10.01
CA ARG A 139 -34.64 -27.98 9.18
C ARG A 139 -33.14 -28.02 9.14
N ARG A 140 -32.55 -29.02 9.78
CA ARG A 140 -31.12 -29.38 9.79
C ARG A 140 -30.48 -29.11 8.42
N SER A 141 -30.04 -27.89 8.22
CA SER A 141 -29.47 -27.37 6.98
C SER A 141 -28.78 -26.10 7.38
N ARG A 142 -27.49 -26.26 7.67
CA ARG A 142 -26.44 -25.25 7.58
C ARG A 142 -26.92 -23.84 7.90
N VAL A 143 -26.68 -23.40 9.15
CA VAL A 143 -26.55 -21.98 9.48
C VAL A 143 -25.92 -21.29 8.27
N PRO A 144 -26.55 -20.31 7.61
CA PRO A 144 -25.85 -19.54 6.60
C PRO A 144 -24.80 -18.77 7.37
N ASN A 145 -23.63 -19.39 7.49
CA ASN A 145 -22.43 -18.77 7.99
C ASN A 145 -22.32 -17.47 7.19
N ALA A 146 -22.24 -16.35 7.91
CA ALA A 146 -22.11 -15.02 7.35
C ALA A 146 -21.06 -15.08 6.23
N SER A 147 -21.54 -15.12 4.98
CA SER A 147 -20.68 -15.49 3.88
C SER A 147 -19.84 -14.26 3.59
N VAL A 148 -18.57 -14.30 3.98
CA VAL A 148 -17.65 -13.19 3.72
C VAL A 148 -17.57 -12.99 2.22
N GLN A 149 -18.05 -11.84 1.75
CA GLN A 149 -17.93 -11.46 0.36
C GLN A 149 -16.61 -10.75 0.15
N LEU A 150 -15.89 -11.15 -0.89
CA LEU A 150 -14.57 -10.64 -1.25
C LEU A 150 -14.62 -9.91 -2.59
N ALA A 151 -13.90 -8.79 -2.69
CA ALA A 151 -13.75 -8.07 -3.95
C ALA A 151 -12.38 -7.43 -4.06
N LEU A 152 -11.84 -7.29 -5.28
CA LEU A 152 -10.44 -6.90 -5.51
C LEU A 152 -10.33 -5.61 -6.33
N GLY A 153 -9.32 -4.79 -6.00
CA GLY A 153 -8.89 -3.63 -6.77
C GLY A 153 -7.37 -3.45 -6.71
N SER A 154 -6.80 -2.72 -7.65
CA SER A 154 -5.38 -2.36 -7.68
C SER A 154 -5.23 -0.90 -8.12
N ASN A 155 -4.23 -0.22 -7.58
CA ASN A 155 -3.83 1.11 -8.01
C ASN A 155 -2.32 1.14 -8.28
N PRO A 156 -1.85 1.49 -9.49
CA PRO A 156 -0.43 1.72 -9.71
C PRO A 156 0.01 2.91 -8.83
N GLY A 157 0.92 2.65 -7.89
CA GLY A 157 1.61 3.73 -7.18
C GLY A 157 2.41 4.58 -8.17
N GLY A 158 2.54 5.87 -7.88
CA GLY A 158 3.40 6.77 -8.63
C GLY A 158 2.75 7.50 -9.80
N THR A 159 2.81 8.83 -9.72
CA THR A 159 2.38 9.80 -10.73
C THR A 159 2.85 9.41 -12.14
N ALA A 160 1.92 9.36 -13.10
CA ALA A 160 2.25 9.68 -14.48
C ALA A 160 2.90 11.07 -14.45
N ARG A 161 4.22 11.15 -14.66
CA ARG A 161 4.86 12.42 -15.01
C ARG A 161 4.17 12.87 -16.30
N VAL A 162 3.25 13.83 -16.20
CA VAL A 162 2.81 14.61 -17.35
C VAL A 162 4.08 15.26 -17.88
N GLY A 163 4.65 14.68 -18.94
CA GLY A 163 5.64 15.34 -19.75
C GLY A 163 5.04 16.65 -20.17
N SER A 164 5.61 17.75 -19.70
CA SER A 164 5.30 19.07 -20.20
C SER A 164 5.78 19.12 -21.64
N GLU A 165 4.90 18.77 -22.57
CA GLU A 165 5.16 18.93 -23.99
C GLU A 165 5.39 20.43 -24.22
N ARG A 166 6.64 20.77 -24.56
CA ARG A 166 7.08 22.14 -24.82
C ARG A 166 6.38 22.60 -26.12
N PRO A 167 5.60 23.69 -26.14
CA PRO A 167 5.02 24.16 -27.40
C PRO A 167 6.14 24.60 -28.35
N LEU A 168 6.09 24.10 -29.58
CA LEU A 168 6.92 24.59 -30.69
C LEU A 168 6.57 26.06 -30.98
N PRO A 169 7.54 26.88 -31.43
CA PRO A 169 7.24 28.25 -31.84
C PRO A 169 6.41 28.24 -33.12
N GLU A 170 5.28 28.96 -33.13
CA GLU A 170 4.57 29.28 -34.36
C GLU A 170 5.37 30.32 -35.15
N ASP A 171 5.84 29.93 -36.33
CA ASP A 171 6.27 30.83 -37.40
C ASP A 171 5.12 31.76 -37.76
N VAL A 172 5.34 33.07 -37.64
CA VAL A 172 4.44 34.11 -38.16
C VAL A 172 5.01 34.59 -39.50
N PRO A 173 4.22 34.63 -40.59
CA PRO A 173 4.68 35.03 -41.92
C PRO A 173 5.08 36.50 -42.02
#